data_AF-A0A7S1LLT6-F1
#
_entry.id   AF-A0A7S1LLT6-F1
#
_cell.length_a   1.000
_cell.length_b   1.000
_cell.length_c   1.000
_cell.angle_alpha   90.00
_cell.angle_beta   90.00
_cell.angle_gamma   90.00
#
_symmetry.space_group_name_H-M   'P 1'
#
loop_
_entity.id
_entity.type
_entity.pdbx_description
1 polymer ?
#
loop_
_entity_poly.entity_id
_entity_poly.type
_entity_poly.pdbx_seq_one_letter_code
_entity_poly.pdbx_strand_id
1 'polypeptide(L)'
;ANWRGFSGGTRDMYSEVLKFGAQIVDALVDYKHPVFVYIPPAGELRGGSWVVIDPKINPEQMEMYADVESRGGILEPAGIIEVKFRQPQQKEMMHRLDPELKMLDSLMDSSSELNAGSGSGDVEAKIAAREEKLLPLYTQIASEFADLHDRTGRMEAKGVIRKGLEWRRAREFFYWRCRRRLLEQEIVRRVQAADASLPTKDAQDLLAGWLADGDEDKAVVAALETAQLDDKIEALRMDAIKREIERLQAELA
;
A
#
# COMPACT_ATOMS: atom_id res chain seq x y z
N ALA A 1 3.42 -1.49 -11.14
CA ALA A 1 4.08 -2.49 -10.28
C ALA A 1 3.29 -3.78 -10.33
N ASN A 2 3.93 -4.91 -10.65
CA ASN A 2 3.28 -6.22 -10.72
C ASN A 2 4.31 -7.33 -10.38
N TRP A 3 4.80 -7.32 -9.14
CA TRP A 3 5.82 -8.26 -8.66
C TRP A 3 5.37 -8.91 -7.35
N ARG A 4 5.48 -10.23 -7.30
CA ARG A 4 5.08 -11.05 -6.14
C ARG A 4 6.21 -11.30 -5.14
N GLY A 5 7.37 -10.70 -5.35
CA GLY A 5 8.56 -10.89 -4.52
C GLY A 5 9.84 -10.94 -5.35
N PHE A 6 10.97 -11.02 -4.64
CA PHE A 6 12.26 -11.33 -5.22
C PHE A 6 12.45 -12.85 -5.29
N SER A 7 13.30 -13.32 -6.21
CA SER A 7 13.70 -14.73 -6.22
C SER A 7 14.51 -15.05 -4.96
N GLY A 8 14.05 -16.03 -4.18
CA GLY A 8 14.73 -16.53 -2.98
C GLY A 8 15.54 -17.81 -3.21
N GLY A 9 15.72 -18.25 -4.47
CA GLY A 9 16.47 -19.46 -4.79
C GLY A 9 17.96 -19.32 -4.50
N THR A 10 18.63 -20.40 -4.06
CA THR A 10 20.06 -20.38 -3.66
C THR A 10 20.98 -19.78 -4.72
N ARG A 11 20.73 -20.07 -6.00
CA ARG A 11 21.51 -19.52 -7.12
C ARG A 11 21.39 -18.00 -7.19
N ASP A 12 20.17 -17.46 -7.12
CA ASP A 12 19.94 -16.03 -7.28
C ASP A 12 20.40 -15.25 -6.04
N MET A 13 20.30 -15.88 -4.86
CA MET A 13 20.92 -15.39 -3.63
C MET A 13 22.44 -15.30 -3.76
N TYR A 14 23.09 -16.33 -4.32
CA TYR A 14 24.53 -16.33 -4.62
C TYR A 14 24.90 -15.27 -5.65
N SER A 15 24.05 -15.05 -6.66
CA SER A 15 24.18 -14.00 -7.66
C SER A 15 23.78 -12.60 -7.16
N GLU A 16 23.87 -12.36 -5.85
CA GLU A 16 23.75 -11.04 -5.23
C GLU A 16 22.38 -10.36 -5.40
N VAL A 17 21.27 -11.10 -5.53
CA VAL A 17 19.92 -10.51 -5.69
C VAL A 17 19.57 -9.46 -4.63
N LEU A 18 20.06 -9.63 -3.39
CA LEU A 18 19.86 -8.66 -2.30
C LEU A 18 20.56 -7.32 -2.57
N LYS A 19 21.76 -7.35 -3.14
CA LYS A 19 22.52 -6.15 -3.49
C LYS A 19 21.80 -5.36 -4.57
N PHE A 20 21.30 -6.04 -5.61
CA PHE A 20 20.52 -5.39 -6.67
C PHE A 20 19.16 -4.89 -6.16
N GLY A 21 18.53 -5.61 -5.22
CA GLY A 21 17.31 -5.14 -4.56
C GLY A 21 17.52 -3.84 -3.78
N ALA A 22 18.65 -3.70 -3.07
CA ALA A 22 18.99 -2.47 -2.36
C ALA A 22 19.24 -1.28 -3.31
N GLN A 23 19.86 -1.51 -4.47
CA GLN A 23 20.10 -0.46 -5.46
C GLN A 23 18.81 0.20 -5.98
N ILE A 24 17.67 -0.51 -5.96
CA ILE A 24 16.36 0.09 -6.30
C ILE A 24 16.01 1.17 -5.28
N VAL A 25 16.22 0.90 -4.00
CA VAL A 25 15.95 1.85 -2.92
C VAL A 25 16.89 3.05 -3.03
N ASP A 26 18.20 2.82 -3.21
CA ASP A 26 19.18 3.89 -3.37
C ASP A 26 18.80 4.83 -4.54
N ALA A 27 18.44 4.26 -5.70
CA ALA A 27 18.06 5.04 -6.86
C ALA A 27 16.78 5.86 -6.65
N LEU A 28 15.82 5.37 -5.86
CA LEU A 28 14.56 6.07 -5.56
C LEU A 28 14.74 7.17 -4.51
N VAL A 29 15.63 6.98 -3.53
CA VAL A 29 16.01 8.01 -2.56
C VAL A 29 16.57 9.24 -3.29
N ASP A 30 17.46 9.03 -4.25
CA ASP A 30 18.12 10.11 -4.98
C ASP A 30 17.28 10.71 -6.12
N TYR A 31 16.12 10.12 -6.44
CA TYR A 31 15.30 10.53 -7.57
C TYR A 31 14.64 11.89 -7.32
N LYS A 32 14.69 12.78 -8.33
CA LYS A 32 14.30 14.20 -8.17
C LYS A 32 13.00 14.59 -8.88
N HIS A 33 12.35 13.68 -9.59
CA HIS A 33 11.12 13.96 -10.33
C HIS A 33 9.94 13.16 -9.78
N PRO A 34 8.69 13.53 -10.06
CA PRO A 34 7.54 12.80 -9.55
C PRO A 34 7.55 11.35 -10.03
N VAL A 35 7.31 10.41 -9.12
CA VAL A 35 7.24 8.97 -9.40
C VAL A 35 5.85 8.48 -9.04
N PHE A 36 5.19 7.86 -10.02
CA PHE A 36 3.87 7.25 -9.82
C PHE A 36 4.01 5.74 -9.81
N VAL A 37 3.81 5.12 -8.65
CA VAL A 37 3.71 3.67 -8.53
C VAL A 37 2.24 3.28 -8.67
N TYR A 38 1.89 2.63 -9.77
CA TYR A 38 0.52 2.16 -10.01
C TYR A 38 0.47 0.63 -10.11
N ILE A 39 -0.38 -0.01 -9.30
CA ILE A 39 -0.68 -1.44 -9.41
C ILE A 39 -1.86 -1.62 -10.40
N PRO A 40 -1.65 -2.22 -11.59
CA PRO A 40 -2.68 -2.32 -12.63
C PRO A 40 -3.76 -3.38 -12.29
N PRO A 41 -4.84 -3.50 -13.10
CA PRO A 41 -5.83 -4.58 -12.95
C PRO A 41 -5.18 -5.95 -12.91
N ALA A 42 -5.65 -6.81 -11.99
CA ALA A 42 -5.06 -8.13 -11.70
C ALA A 42 -3.55 -8.11 -11.37
N GLY A 43 -2.98 -6.91 -11.17
CA GLY A 43 -1.61 -6.74 -10.74
C GLY A 43 -1.47 -7.01 -9.25
N GLU A 44 -0.32 -7.55 -8.87
CA GLU A 44 -0.01 -7.87 -7.49
C GLU A 44 1.28 -7.20 -7.04
N LEU A 45 1.28 -6.68 -5.82
CA LEU A 45 2.48 -6.20 -5.16
C LEU A 45 2.61 -6.88 -3.80
N ARG A 46 3.63 -7.73 -3.65
CA ARG A 46 3.78 -8.58 -2.45
C ARG A 46 5.14 -8.43 -1.79
N GLY A 47 5.15 -8.59 -0.47
CA GLY A 47 6.36 -8.82 0.33
C GLY A 47 7.49 -7.84 0.03
N GLY A 48 8.69 -8.38 -0.22
CA GLY A 48 9.89 -7.58 -0.48
C GLY A 48 9.78 -6.66 -1.71
N SER A 49 8.95 -7.01 -2.70
CA SER A 49 8.74 -6.14 -3.86
C SER A 49 7.98 -4.86 -3.48
N TRP A 50 7.06 -4.91 -2.51
CA TRP A 50 6.43 -3.70 -1.99
C TRP A 50 7.45 -2.80 -1.30
N VAL A 51 8.29 -3.41 -0.45
CA VAL A 51 9.25 -2.69 0.40
C VAL A 51 10.16 -1.78 -0.41
N VAL A 52 10.66 -2.24 -1.56
CA VAL A 52 11.63 -1.49 -2.37
C VAL A 52 11.02 -0.39 -3.23
N ILE A 53 9.70 -0.24 -3.29
CA ILE A 53 9.01 0.81 -4.06
C ILE A 53 7.95 1.56 -3.25
N ASP A 54 7.98 1.43 -1.91
CA ASP A 54 7.04 2.13 -1.05
C ASP A 54 7.27 3.65 -1.10
N PRO A 55 6.21 4.49 -1.16
CA PRO A 55 6.37 5.94 -1.21
C PRO A 55 7.14 6.55 -0.05
N LYS A 56 7.24 5.85 1.10
CA LYS A 56 8.03 6.30 2.24
C LYS A 56 9.53 6.36 1.96
N ILE A 57 10.01 5.73 0.88
CA ILE A 57 11.40 5.85 0.44
C ILE A 57 11.71 7.30 0.06
N ASN A 58 10.82 7.95 -0.68
CA ASN A 58 10.97 9.35 -1.09
C ASN A 58 9.59 10.04 -1.07
N PRO A 59 9.10 10.46 0.11
CA PRO A 59 7.74 10.98 0.29
C PRO A 59 7.46 12.25 -0.51
N GLU A 60 8.50 13.02 -0.85
CA GLU A 60 8.38 14.27 -1.60
C GLU A 60 8.09 14.04 -3.08
N GLN A 61 8.55 12.91 -3.64
CA GLN A 61 8.47 12.62 -5.08
C GLN A 61 7.52 11.47 -5.40
N MET A 62 7.39 10.47 -4.52
CA MET A 62 6.67 9.23 -4.80
C MET A 62 5.20 9.28 -4.39
N GLU A 63 4.33 8.76 -5.25
CA GLU A 63 2.91 8.54 -4.96
C GLU A 63 2.52 7.13 -5.40
N MET A 64 1.75 6.43 -4.57
CA MET A 64 1.26 5.08 -4.88
C MET A 64 -0.25 5.05 -5.06
N TYR A 65 -0.67 4.34 -6.10
CA TYR A 65 -2.04 4.12 -6.52
C TYR A 65 -2.23 2.64 -6.84
N ALA A 66 -3.46 2.16 -6.76
CA ALA A 66 -3.77 0.78 -7.08
C ALA A 66 -5.11 0.69 -7.81
N ASP A 67 -5.22 -0.23 -8.76
CA ASP A 67 -6.47 -0.49 -9.44
C ASP A 67 -7.50 -1.13 -8.50
N VAL A 68 -8.79 -0.88 -8.70
CA VAL A 68 -9.87 -1.51 -7.94
C VAL A 68 -9.82 -3.05 -7.96
N GLU A 69 -9.27 -3.66 -9.02
CA GLU A 69 -9.12 -5.11 -9.16
C GLU A 69 -7.73 -5.64 -8.75
N SER A 70 -6.82 -4.78 -8.30
CA SER A 70 -5.47 -5.19 -7.91
C SER A 70 -5.43 -5.87 -6.53
N ARG A 71 -4.27 -6.46 -6.20
CA ARG A 71 -3.99 -7.05 -4.89
C ARG A 71 -2.66 -6.61 -4.32
N GLY A 72 -2.56 -6.64 -3.01
CA GLY A 72 -1.30 -6.38 -2.35
C GLY A 72 -1.34 -6.66 -0.86
N GLY A 73 -0.24 -7.23 -0.39
CA GLY A 73 -0.15 -7.81 0.94
C GLY A 73 1.25 -8.35 1.21
N ILE A 74 1.43 -8.96 2.36
CA ILE A 74 2.74 -9.46 2.79
C ILE A 74 3.09 -10.76 2.05
N LEU A 75 2.15 -11.70 2.00
CA LEU A 75 2.27 -12.98 1.30
C LEU A 75 1.10 -13.15 0.35
N GLU A 76 1.16 -14.16 -0.52
CA GLU A 76 -0.01 -14.62 -1.27
C GLU A 76 -1.05 -15.21 -0.30
N PRO A 77 -2.36 -15.19 -0.64
CA PRO A 77 -3.42 -15.72 0.21
C PRO A 77 -3.16 -17.18 0.65
N ALA A 78 -2.67 -18.02 -0.27
CA ALA A 78 -2.27 -19.39 0.02
C ALA A 78 -1.16 -19.47 1.08
N GLY A 79 -0.19 -18.56 1.06
CA GLY A 79 0.86 -18.50 2.08
C GLY A 79 0.35 -18.00 3.43
N ILE A 80 -0.64 -17.08 3.45
CA ILE A 80 -1.24 -16.58 4.69
C ILE A 80 -2.01 -17.68 5.42
N ILE A 81 -2.78 -18.51 4.70
CA ILE A 81 -3.56 -19.57 5.34
C ILE A 81 -2.66 -20.63 6.00
N GLU A 82 -1.52 -20.96 5.40
CA GLU A 82 -0.53 -21.90 5.96
C GLU A 82 0.11 -21.39 7.26
N VAL A 83 0.06 -20.09 7.53
CA VAL A 83 0.62 -19.49 8.75
C VAL A 83 -0.47 -19.16 9.77
N LYS A 84 -1.57 -18.56 9.32
CA LYS A 84 -2.58 -17.94 10.19
C LYS A 84 -3.90 -18.70 10.26
N PHE A 85 -4.24 -19.51 9.26
CA PHE A 85 -5.52 -20.20 9.18
C PHE A 85 -5.33 -21.63 8.68
N ARG A 86 -4.55 -22.39 9.46
CA ARG A 86 -4.11 -23.76 9.15
C ARG A 86 -5.26 -24.74 9.30
N GLN A 87 -5.03 -25.99 8.91
CA GLN A 87 -6.04 -27.05 8.98
C GLN A 87 -6.79 -27.14 10.33
N PRO A 88 -6.15 -27.02 11.51
CA PRO A 88 -6.89 -27.03 12.77
C PRO A 88 -7.93 -25.91 12.89
N GLN A 89 -7.58 -24.66 12.52
CA GLN A 89 -8.52 -23.54 12.55
C GLN A 89 -9.60 -23.69 11.47
N GLN A 90 -9.27 -24.29 10.33
CA GLN A 90 -10.26 -24.60 9.30
C GLN A 90 -11.26 -25.66 9.80
N LYS A 91 -10.80 -26.71 10.50
CA LYS A 91 -11.67 -27.72 11.13
C LYS A 91 -12.57 -27.10 12.18
N GLU A 92 -12.05 -26.24 13.07
CA GLU A 92 -12.89 -25.48 14.01
C GLU A 92 -14.01 -24.70 13.29
N MET A 93 -13.70 -24.11 12.13
CA MET A 93 -14.69 -23.45 11.29
C MET A 93 -15.72 -24.41 10.67
N MET A 94 -15.29 -25.62 10.29
CA MET A 94 -16.18 -26.67 9.78
C MET A 94 -17.20 -27.05 10.85
N HIS A 95 -16.75 -27.40 12.06
CA HIS A 95 -17.61 -27.72 13.19
C HIS A 95 -18.55 -26.55 13.56
N ARG A 96 -18.11 -25.30 13.37
CA ARG A 96 -18.93 -24.12 13.62
C ARG A 96 -19.99 -23.83 12.57
N LEU A 97 -19.82 -24.24 11.31
CA LEU A 97 -20.68 -23.82 10.21
C LEU A 97 -21.43 -24.98 9.52
N ASP A 98 -20.81 -26.15 9.40
CA ASP A 98 -21.38 -27.29 8.71
C ASP A 98 -22.49 -27.96 9.56
N PRO A 99 -23.73 -28.08 9.06
CA PRO A 99 -24.83 -28.68 9.82
C PRO A 99 -24.65 -30.16 10.17
N GLU A 100 -23.97 -30.93 9.31
CA GLU A 100 -23.75 -32.36 9.51
C GLU A 100 -22.70 -32.60 10.60
N LEU A 101 -21.61 -31.84 10.59
CA LEU A 101 -20.62 -31.88 11.68
C LEU A 101 -21.21 -31.46 13.01
N LYS A 102 -22.03 -30.40 13.07
CA LYS A 102 -22.74 -30.02 14.30
C LYS A 102 -23.63 -31.13 14.85
N MET A 103 -24.34 -31.82 13.97
CA MET A 103 -25.17 -32.96 14.36
C MET A 103 -24.30 -34.08 14.91
N LEU A 104 -23.20 -34.42 14.24
CA LEU A 104 -22.27 -35.45 14.67
C LEU A 104 -21.59 -35.10 16.00
N ASP A 105 -21.21 -33.85 16.21
CA ASP A 105 -20.66 -33.34 17.49
C ASP A 105 -21.67 -33.51 18.62
N SER A 106 -22.94 -33.13 18.40
CA SER A 106 -23.99 -33.31 19.41
C SER A 106 -24.26 -34.78 19.75
N LEU A 107 -24.15 -35.67 18.77
CA LEU A 107 -24.27 -37.11 18.96
C LEU A 107 -23.07 -37.66 19.73
N MET A 108 -21.87 -37.14 19.44
CA MET A 108 -20.64 -37.47 20.14
C MET A 108 -20.74 -37.08 21.62
N ASP A 109 -21.12 -35.82 21.90
CA ASP A 109 -21.33 -35.31 23.26
C ASP A 109 -22.36 -36.15 24.01
N SER A 110 -23.51 -36.44 23.40
CA SER A 110 -24.57 -37.27 24.00
C SER A 110 -24.12 -38.71 24.28
N SER A 111 -23.29 -39.30 23.40
CA SER A 111 -22.78 -40.67 23.56
C SER A 111 -21.68 -40.77 24.63
N SER A 112 -20.94 -39.69 24.86
CA SER A 112 -19.92 -39.60 25.90
C SER A 112 -20.51 -39.56 27.31
N GLU A 113 -21.69 -38.96 27.49
CA GLU A 113 -22.42 -38.93 28.77
C GLU A 113 -22.98 -40.32 29.16
N LEU A 114 -23.16 -41.22 28.18
CA LEU A 114 -23.87 -42.49 28.35
C LEU A 114 -22.97 -43.73 28.51
N ASN A 115 -21.64 -43.59 28.59
CA ASN A 115 -20.66 -44.69 28.76
C ASN A 115 -20.89 -45.91 27.82
N ALA A 116 -21.33 -45.66 26.58
CA ALA A 116 -21.56 -46.72 25.59
C ALA A 116 -20.28 -46.97 24.76
N GLY A 117 -19.40 -47.84 25.28
CA GLY A 117 -18.08 -48.16 24.71
C GLY A 117 -18.03 -48.82 23.32
N SER A 118 -19.12 -48.83 22.55
CA SER A 118 -19.19 -49.43 21.20
C SER A 118 -19.71 -48.50 20.10
N GLY A 119 -20.28 -47.33 20.42
CA GLY A 119 -20.86 -46.39 19.44
C GLY A 119 -19.98 -45.17 19.11
N SER A 120 -19.05 -44.82 20.00
CA SER A 120 -18.23 -43.60 19.90
C SER A 120 -17.28 -43.63 18.68
N GLY A 121 -16.62 -44.76 18.41
CA GLY A 121 -15.67 -44.88 17.29
C GLY A 121 -16.31 -44.78 15.90
N ASP A 122 -17.58 -45.13 15.73
CA ASP A 122 -18.31 -44.97 14.46
C ASP A 122 -18.65 -43.48 14.20
N VAL A 123 -18.95 -42.72 15.25
CA VAL A 123 -19.21 -41.27 15.15
C VAL A 123 -17.91 -40.52 14.86
N GLU A 124 -16.81 -40.85 15.53
CA GLU A 124 -15.48 -40.28 15.24
C GLU A 124 -15.05 -40.54 13.80
N ALA A 125 -15.26 -41.76 13.29
CA ALA A 125 -14.94 -42.09 11.90
C ALA A 125 -15.80 -41.29 10.90
N LYS A 126 -17.07 -41.06 11.21
CA LYS A 126 -17.97 -40.22 10.38
C LYS A 126 -17.57 -38.75 10.40
N ILE A 127 -17.18 -38.21 11.56
CA ILE A 127 -16.63 -36.86 11.68
C ILE A 127 -15.37 -36.74 10.82
N ALA A 128 -14.40 -37.63 11.00
CA ALA A 128 -13.16 -37.60 10.25
C ALA A 128 -13.38 -37.69 8.73
N ALA A 129 -14.29 -38.56 8.28
CA ALA A 129 -14.64 -38.69 6.86
C ALA A 129 -15.31 -37.41 6.29
N ARG A 130 -16.15 -36.75 7.10
CA ARG A 130 -16.79 -35.48 6.70
C ARG A 130 -15.78 -34.33 6.67
N GLU A 131 -14.89 -34.24 7.66
CA GLU A 131 -13.80 -33.26 7.67
C GLU A 131 -12.91 -33.40 6.44
N GLU A 132 -12.46 -34.62 6.11
CA GLU A 132 -11.61 -34.88 4.95
C GLU A 132 -12.29 -34.46 3.64
N LYS A 133 -13.59 -34.74 3.51
CA LYS A 133 -14.40 -34.35 2.35
C LYS A 133 -14.54 -32.83 2.22
N LEU A 134 -14.69 -32.11 3.35
CA LEU A 134 -14.87 -30.66 3.37
C LEU A 134 -13.57 -29.88 3.22
N LEU A 135 -12.44 -30.48 3.58
CA LEU A 135 -11.16 -29.79 3.67
C LEU A 135 -10.77 -29.00 2.41
N PRO A 136 -10.85 -29.54 1.17
CA PRO A 136 -10.50 -28.79 -0.03
C PRO A 136 -11.37 -27.53 -0.23
N LEU A 137 -12.67 -27.63 0.06
CA LEU A 137 -13.59 -26.49 -0.04
C LEU A 137 -13.29 -25.43 1.01
N TYR A 138 -13.04 -25.84 2.26
CA TYR A 138 -12.70 -24.89 3.33
C TYR A 138 -11.34 -24.25 3.12
N THR A 139 -10.38 -24.93 2.50
CA THR A 139 -9.11 -24.33 2.08
C THR A 139 -9.32 -23.26 1.00
N GLN A 140 -10.25 -23.46 0.07
CA GLN A 140 -10.62 -22.42 -0.91
C GLN A 140 -11.32 -21.23 -0.23
N ILE A 141 -12.25 -21.48 0.70
CA ILE A 141 -12.92 -20.43 1.48
C ILE A 141 -11.90 -19.63 2.31
N ALA A 142 -10.97 -20.32 2.96
CA ALA A 142 -9.87 -19.71 3.71
C ALA A 142 -9.01 -18.81 2.81
N SER A 143 -8.72 -19.27 1.60
CA SER A 143 -7.94 -18.52 0.62
C SER A 143 -8.68 -17.26 0.15
N GLU A 144 -9.98 -17.34 -0.16
CA GLU A 144 -10.80 -16.17 -0.51
C GLU A 144 -10.93 -15.19 0.67
N PHE A 145 -11.08 -15.73 1.89
CA PHE A 145 -11.09 -14.92 3.11
C PHE A 145 -9.78 -14.15 3.28
N ALA A 146 -8.63 -14.80 3.02
CA ALA A 146 -7.34 -14.13 3.01
C ALA A 146 -7.24 -13.08 1.88
N ASP A 147 -7.70 -13.39 0.66
CA ASP A 147 -7.70 -12.46 -0.48
C ASP A 147 -8.49 -11.16 -0.20
N LEU A 148 -9.60 -11.24 0.54
CA LEU A 148 -10.36 -10.06 0.98
C LEU A 148 -9.49 -9.05 1.74
N HIS A 149 -8.45 -9.50 2.45
CA HIS A 149 -7.51 -8.63 3.16
C HIS A 149 -6.51 -7.95 2.21
N ASP A 150 -6.33 -8.44 1.00
CA ASP A 150 -5.34 -7.91 0.06
C ASP A 150 -5.96 -6.95 -0.98
N ARG A 151 -7.27 -6.69 -0.89
CA ARG A 151 -7.99 -5.80 -1.81
C ARG A 151 -7.66 -4.33 -1.60
N THR A 152 -7.74 -3.57 -2.69
CA THR A 152 -7.45 -2.12 -2.77
C THR A 152 -8.17 -1.28 -1.71
N GLY A 153 -9.42 -1.61 -1.38
CA GLY A 153 -10.17 -0.89 -0.35
C GLY A 153 -9.47 -0.90 1.02
N ARG A 154 -8.79 -2.00 1.38
CA ARG A 154 -8.01 -2.05 2.63
C ARG A 154 -6.73 -1.20 2.54
N MET A 155 -6.08 -1.18 1.37
CA MET A 155 -4.89 -0.35 1.15
C MET A 155 -5.19 1.13 1.36
N GLU A 156 -6.31 1.60 0.78
CA GLU A 156 -6.78 2.97 0.93
C GLU A 156 -7.18 3.28 2.38
N ALA A 157 -7.93 2.38 3.03
CA ALA A 157 -8.32 2.53 4.44
C ALA A 157 -7.12 2.56 5.41
N LYS A 158 -5.98 1.98 5.03
CA LYS A 158 -4.73 2.04 5.82
C LYS A 158 -3.79 3.17 5.38
N GLY A 159 -4.16 3.94 4.36
CA GLY A 159 -3.36 5.06 3.86
C GLY A 159 -2.03 4.65 3.24
N VAL A 160 -1.90 3.40 2.75
CA VAL A 160 -0.67 2.94 2.06
C VAL A 160 -0.69 3.29 0.57
N ILE A 161 -1.87 3.59 0.02
CA ILE A 161 -2.05 4.18 -1.31
C ILE A 161 -2.86 5.47 -1.15
N ARG A 162 -2.73 6.40 -2.11
CA ARG A 162 -3.52 7.64 -2.12
C ARG A 162 -4.98 7.39 -2.52
N LYS A 163 -5.21 6.50 -3.49
CA LYS A 163 -6.54 6.28 -4.06
C LYS A 163 -6.62 4.98 -4.86
N GLY A 164 -7.75 4.27 -4.76
CA GLY A 164 -8.17 3.25 -5.72
C GLY A 164 -8.60 3.85 -7.05
N LEU A 165 -8.06 3.36 -8.16
CA LEU A 165 -8.36 3.86 -9.51
C LEU A 165 -9.07 2.81 -10.35
N GLU A 166 -9.91 3.26 -11.28
CA GLU A 166 -10.41 2.41 -12.36
C GLU A 166 -9.50 2.56 -13.58
N TRP A 167 -8.95 1.45 -14.07
CA TRP A 167 -8.06 1.43 -15.24
C TRP A 167 -8.58 2.21 -16.45
N ARG A 168 -9.89 2.15 -16.73
CA ARG A 168 -10.52 2.89 -17.84
C ARG A 168 -10.27 4.40 -17.79
N ARG A 169 -10.16 4.98 -16.60
CA ARG A 169 -9.93 6.41 -16.37
C ARG A 169 -8.50 6.73 -15.92
N ALA A 170 -7.63 5.72 -15.77
CA ALA A 170 -6.27 5.91 -15.28
C ALA A 170 -5.47 6.90 -16.14
N ARG A 171 -5.61 6.85 -17.47
CA ARG A 171 -4.92 7.80 -18.38
C ARG A 171 -5.33 9.26 -18.11
N GLU A 172 -6.62 9.52 -17.99
CA GLU A 172 -7.15 10.87 -17.72
C GLU A 172 -6.66 11.37 -16.36
N PHE A 173 -6.76 10.51 -15.34
CA PHE A 173 -6.29 10.80 -13.99
C PHE A 173 -4.80 11.16 -13.96
N PHE A 174 -3.93 10.27 -14.49
CA PHE A 174 -2.49 10.49 -14.46
C PHE A 174 -2.04 11.67 -15.34
N TYR A 175 -2.77 11.99 -16.40
CA TYR A 175 -2.48 13.19 -17.19
C TYR A 175 -2.54 14.46 -16.33
N TRP A 176 -3.65 14.65 -15.60
CA TRP A 176 -3.83 15.83 -14.75
C TRP A 176 -2.94 15.77 -13.51
N ARG A 177 -2.81 14.61 -12.87
CA ARG A 177 -1.95 14.44 -11.69
C ARG A 177 -0.48 14.73 -12.01
N CYS A 178 0.02 14.20 -13.12
CA CYS A 178 1.40 14.45 -13.56
C CYS A 178 1.63 15.94 -13.87
N ARG A 179 0.73 16.56 -14.64
CA ARG A 179 0.84 18.00 -14.97
C ARG A 179 0.82 18.87 -13.71
N ARG A 180 -0.07 18.59 -12.76
CA ARG A 180 -0.10 19.27 -11.45
C ARG A 180 1.23 19.15 -10.73
N ARG A 181 1.73 17.92 -10.56
CA ARG A 181 2.96 17.65 -9.80
C ARG A 181 4.19 18.31 -10.42
N LEU A 182 4.27 18.36 -11.75
CA LEU A 182 5.35 19.05 -12.45
C LEU A 182 5.31 20.56 -12.21
N LEU A 183 4.13 21.20 -12.33
CA LEU A 183 3.96 22.63 -12.11
C LEU A 183 4.22 23.02 -10.65
N GLU A 184 3.66 22.26 -9.69
CA GLU A 184 3.91 22.45 -8.26
C GLU A 184 5.40 22.37 -7.96
N GLN A 185 6.09 21.35 -8.50
CA GLN A 185 7.51 21.15 -8.27
C GLN A 185 8.35 22.29 -8.86
N GLU A 186 8.01 22.79 -10.05
CA GLU A 186 8.69 23.93 -10.66
C GLU A 186 8.59 25.17 -9.77
N ILE A 187 7.39 25.48 -9.27
CA ILE A 187 7.17 26.65 -8.41
C ILE A 187 7.85 26.48 -7.06
N VAL A 188 7.76 25.29 -6.45
CA VAL A 188 8.45 25.00 -5.18
C VAL A 188 9.97 25.18 -5.33
N ARG A 189 10.56 24.74 -6.44
CA ARG A 189 11.99 24.99 -6.71
C ARG A 189 12.31 26.48 -6.84
N ARG A 190 11.42 27.28 -7.44
CA ARG A 190 11.58 28.73 -7.52
C ARG A 190 11.48 29.40 -6.15
N VAL A 191 10.56 28.95 -5.30
CA VAL A 191 10.41 29.40 -3.90
C VAL A 191 11.68 29.09 -3.10
N GLN A 192 12.20 27.87 -3.19
CA GLN A 192 13.45 27.48 -2.52
C GLN A 192 14.68 28.19 -3.09
N ALA A 193 14.68 28.57 -4.36
CA ALA A 193 15.74 29.40 -4.94
C ALA A 193 15.69 30.86 -4.43
N ALA A 194 14.51 31.36 -4.09
CA ALA A 194 14.32 32.67 -3.48
C ALA A 194 14.70 32.68 -1.99
N ASP A 195 14.42 31.60 -1.27
CA ASP A 195 14.85 31.38 0.11
C ASP A 195 15.36 29.95 0.30
N ALA A 196 16.69 29.79 0.29
CA ALA A 196 17.35 28.51 0.43
C ALA A 196 17.22 27.90 1.84
N SER A 197 16.74 28.66 2.83
CA SER A 197 16.52 28.15 4.18
C SER A 197 15.18 27.42 4.34
N LEU A 198 14.26 27.56 3.37
CA LEU A 198 12.93 26.93 3.43
C LEU A 198 12.98 25.42 3.09
N PRO A 199 12.51 24.55 4.01
CA PRO A 199 12.26 23.15 3.72
C PRO A 199 11.25 22.97 2.58
N THR A 200 11.35 21.88 1.83
CA THR A 200 10.45 21.57 0.71
C THR A 200 8.99 21.56 1.14
N LYS A 201 8.70 21.03 2.32
CA LYS A 201 7.34 20.96 2.88
C LYS A 201 6.75 22.35 3.11
N ASP A 202 7.52 23.26 3.72
CA ASP A 202 7.04 24.61 4.01
C ASP A 202 6.83 25.40 2.69
N ALA A 203 7.68 25.17 1.68
CA ALA A 203 7.48 25.72 0.34
C ALA A 203 6.20 25.18 -0.35
N GLN A 204 5.88 23.89 -0.15
CA GLN A 204 4.62 23.30 -0.62
C GLN A 204 3.40 23.90 0.11
N ASP A 205 3.50 24.10 1.43
CA ASP A 205 2.42 24.68 2.24
C ASP A 205 2.19 26.16 1.87
N LEU A 206 3.25 26.92 1.58
CA LEU A 206 3.15 28.28 1.04
C LEU A 206 2.45 28.31 -0.32
N LEU A 207 2.82 27.42 -1.23
CA LEU A 207 2.16 27.30 -2.54
C LEU A 207 0.68 26.95 -2.37
N ALA A 208 0.35 26.01 -1.48
CA ALA A 208 -1.03 25.65 -1.18
C ALA A 208 -1.82 26.86 -0.66
N GLY A 209 -1.25 27.66 0.24
CA GLY A 209 -1.88 28.89 0.75
C GLY A 209 -2.00 30.02 -0.29
N TRP A 210 -1.23 29.99 -1.38
CA TRP A 210 -1.36 30.95 -2.47
C TRP A 210 -2.44 30.61 -3.48
N LEU A 211 -2.84 29.34 -3.53
CA LEU A 211 -3.90 28.84 -4.39
C LEU A 211 -5.23 28.77 -3.61
N ALA A 212 -6.35 28.89 -4.30
CA ALA A 212 -7.65 28.64 -3.68
C ALA A 212 -7.83 27.13 -3.41
N ASP A 213 -8.48 26.77 -2.31
CA ASP A 213 -8.73 25.38 -1.94
C ASP A 213 -9.43 24.61 -3.06
N GLY A 214 -8.77 23.56 -3.54
CA GLY A 214 -9.29 22.67 -4.57
C GLY A 214 -8.53 21.35 -4.61
N ASP A 215 -9.24 20.25 -4.39
CA ASP A 215 -8.65 18.91 -4.47
C ASP A 215 -8.54 18.37 -5.90
N GLU A 216 -9.31 18.93 -6.84
CA GLU A 216 -9.33 18.45 -8.23
C GLU A 216 -8.09 18.88 -9.01
N ASP A 217 -7.29 17.90 -9.45
CA ASP A 217 -6.03 18.14 -10.16
C ASP A 217 -6.18 19.07 -11.38
N LYS A 218 -7.28 18.94 -12.13
CA LYS A 218 -7.54 19.78 -13.31
C LYS A 218 -7.76 21.25 -12.94
N ALA A 219 -8.50 21.52 -11.86
CA ALA A 219 -8.76 22.87 -11.39
C ALA A 219 -7.47 23.51 -10.85
N VAL A 220 -6.67 22.74 -10.11
CA VAL A 220 -5.38 23.20 -9.59
C VAL A 220 -4.40 23.52 -10.71
N VAL A 221 -4.32 22.68 -11.75
CA VAL A 221 -3.50 22.97 -12.93
C VAL A 221 -3.92 24.29 -13.59
N ALA A 222 -5.21 24.53 -13.78
CA ALA A 222 -5.70 25.78 -14.37
C ALA A 222 -5.37 27.00 -13.49
N ALA A 223 -5.46 26.86 -12.17
CA ALA A 223 -5.07 27.91 -11.23
C ALA A 223 -3.56 28.18 -11.30
N LEU A 224 -2.73 27.13 -11.31
CA LEU A 224 -1.27 27.23 -11.40
C LEU A 224 -0.80 27.91 -12.70
N GLU A 225 -1.48 27.65 -13.81
CA GLU A 225 -1.12 28.23 -15.11
C GLU A 225 -1.52 29.71 -15.26
N THR A 226 -2.49 30.16 -14.46
CA THR A 226 -2.97 31.55 -14.49
C THR A 226 -2.42 32.39 -13.33
N ALA A 227 -1.87 31.76 -12.30
CA ALA A 227 -1.37 32.43 -11.12
C ALA A 227 -0.13 33.27 -11.43
N GLN A 228 -0.22 34.58 -11.20
CA GLN A 228 0.92 35.49 -11.20
C GLN A 228 1.60 35.42 -9.83
N LEU A 229 2.55 34.48 -9.69
CA LEU A 229 3.26 34.24 -8.43
C LEU A 229 4.61 34.96 -8.34
N ASP A 230 5.06 35.59 -9.42
CA ASP A 230 6.39 36.21 -9.50
C ASP A 230 6.58 37.30 -8.44
N ASP A 231 5.59 38.17 -8.24
CA ASP A 231 5.62 39.23 -7.23
C ASP A 231 5.73 38.66 -5.81
N LYS A 232 5.07 37.53 -5.54
CA LYS A 232 5.12 36.85 -4.23
C LYS A 232 6.49 36.22 -3.98
N ILE A 233 7.08 35.61 -5.02
CA ILE A 233 8.41 35.00 -4.94
C ILE A 233 9.48 36.08 -4.75
N GLU A 234 9.38 37.21 -5.43
CA GLU A 234 10.31 38.33 -5.24
C GLU A 234 10.19 38.96 -3.84
N ALA A 235 8.96 39.12 -3.32
CA ALA A 235 8.76 39.56 -1.94
C ALA A 235 9.44 38.61 -0.93
N LEU A 236 9.25 37.29 -1.12
CA LEU A 236 9.90 36.27 -0.28
C LEU A 236 11.43 36.36 -0.34
N ARG A 237 11.98 36.60 -1.54
CA ARG A 237 13.42 36.76 -1.75
C ARG A 237 13.97 37.97 -1.01
N MET A 238 13.26 39.10 -1.06
CA MET A 238 13.64 40.31 -0.33
C MET A 238 13.65 40.07 1.18
N ASP A 239 12.64 39.37 1.70
CA ASP A 239 12.57 39.01 3.12
C ASP A 239 13.71 38.07 3.54
N ALA A 240 14.06 37.09 2.70
CA ALA A 240 15.16 36.18 2.95
C ALA A 240 16.52 36.91 2.99
N ILE A 241 16.77 37.81 2.03
CA ILE A 241 17.99 38.64 2.00
C ILE A 241 18.06 39.52 3.25
N LYS A 242 16.93 40.11 3.68
CA LYS A 242 16.88 40.93 4.88
C LYS A 242 17.25 40.12 6.14
N ARG A 243 16.69 38.91 6.30
CA ARG A 243 17.04 38.00 7.40
C ARG A 243 18.53 37.65 7.40
N GLU A 244 19.10 37.40 6.23
CA GLU A 244 20.51 37.06 6.09
C GLU A 244 21.42 38.25 6.46
N ILE A 245 21.08 39.46 6.04
CA ILE A 245 21.80 40.69 6.43
C ILE A 245 21.75 40.88 7.95
N GLU A 246 20.57 40.74 8.56
CA GLU A 246 20.39 40.87 10.01
C GLU A 246 21.23 39.84 10.78
N ARG A 247 21.27 38.58 10.30
CA ARG A 247 22.11 37.52 10.87
C ARG A 247 23.59 37.87 10.82
N LEU A 248 24.09 38.27 9.65
CA LEU A 248 25.49 38.61 9.46
C LEU A 248 25.90 39.85 10.29
N GLN A 249 25.01 40.83 10.44
CA GLN A 249 25.24 41.98 11.31
C GLN A 249 25.34 41.58 12.79
N ALA A 250 24.53 40.62 13.24
CA ALA A 250 24.58 40.11 14.61
C ALA A 250 25.85 39.27 14.88
N GLU A 251 26.38 38.56 13.89
CA GLU A 251 27.66 37.83 14.02
C GLU A 251 28.89 38.74 14.05
N LEU A 252 28.78 39.95 13.48
CA LEU A 252 29.87 40.93 13.42
C LEU A 252 29.98 41.80 14.68
N ALA A 253 28.93 41.82 15.52
CA ALA A 253 28.81 42.63 16.73
C ALA A 253 29.26 41.85 17.99
#